data_AF-A0A0W8C474-F1
#
_entry.id   AF-A0A0W8C474-F1
#
_cell.length_a   1.000
_cell.length_b   1.000
_cell.length_c   1.000
_cell.angle_alpha   90.00
_cell.angle_beta   90.00
_cell.angle_gamma   90.00
#
_symmetry.space_group_name_H-M   'P 1'
#
loop_
_entity.id
_entity.type
_entity.pdbx_description
1 polymer ?
#
loop_
_entity_poly.entity_id
_entity_poly.type
_entity_poly.pdbx_seq_one_letter_code
_entity_poly.pdbx_strand_id
1 'polypeptide(L)'
;MWRRVIFSDEKKFNLDGPDGYQYYWHDVSADTELYSKRVSGSGSVMVWAGMSAHGKTEIAILDGRQDSVCYTHTLDNYLAPFIENLRENHSIQKPIFQQDNASIHESRFTKAHIEAMGIRKLKWPARSPDLNPIENVWGQLAWSVYQGGRQFDTKAELKAQIIRSWKGIKQSYLRDLVNTMPTRMAQVVLKNGGPIDK
;
A
#
# COMPACT_ATOMS: atom_id res chain seq x y z
N MET A 1 15.36 -2.79 13.49
CA MET A 1 14.02 -3.35 13.72
C MET A 1 13.14 -3.25 12.46
N TRP A 2 12.86 -2.05 11.95
CA TRP A 2 11.94 -1.79 10.82
C TRP A 2 12.29 -2.47 9.50
N ARG A 3 13.57 -2.74 9.22
CA ARG A 3 13.98 -3.45 7.98
C ARG A 3 13.42 -4.87 7.86
N ARG A 4 12.97 -5.47 8.98
CA ARG A 4 12.33 -6.80 9.01
C ARG A 4 10.80 -6.72 8.92
N VAL A 5 10.23 -5.52 8.89
CA VAL A 5 8.79 -5.30 8.84
C VAL A 5 8.34 -5.27 7.38
N ILE A 6 7.26 -5.98 7.11
CA ILE A 6 6.51 -5.92 5.85
C ILE A 6 5.28 -5.09 6.15
N PHE A 7 5.16 -3.94 5.50
CA PHE A 7 4.01 -3.07 5.55
C PHE A 7 3.07 -3.43 4.41
N SER A 8 1.76 -3.47 4.67
CA SER A 8 0.76 -3.77 3.66
C SER A 8 -0.49 -2.93 3.85
N ASP A 9 -1.24 -2.80 2.76
CA ASP A 9 -2.49 -2.04 2.73
C ASP A 9 -3.25 -2.30 1.42
N GLU A 10 -4.51 -1.86 1.37
CA GLU A 10 -5.34 -1.83 0.17
C GLU A 10 -5.51 -0.41 -0.37
N LYS A 11 -5.50 -0.26 -1.70
CA LYS A 11 -5.78 1.02 -2.36
C LYS A 11 -6.81 0.87 -3.48
N LYS A 12 -7.72 1.83 -3.56
CA LYS A 12 -8.62 2.00 -4.70
C LYS A 12 -8.06 3.00 -5.71
N PHE A 13 -8.12 2.64 -6.98
CA PHE A 13 -7.82 3.47 -8.15
C PHE A 13 -9.09 3.61 -9.01
N ASN A 14 -9.43 4.82 -9.44
CA ASN A 14 -10.61 5.06 -10.28
C ASN A 14 -10.19 5.31 -11.75
N LEU A 15 -11.11 5.06 -12.68
CA LEU A 15 -10.87 5.29 -14.11
C LEU A 15 -10.70 6.79 -14.44
N ASP A 16 -11.41 7.67 -13.72
CA ASP A 16 -11.49 9.11 -13.96
C ASP A 16 -10.41 9.93 -13.23
N GLY A 17 -9.54 9.28 -12.45
CA GLY A 17 -8.43 9.93 -11.75
C GLY A 17 -8.34 9.58 -10.26
N PRO A 18 -7.29 10.03 -9.55
CA PRO A 18 -7.12 9.85 -8.12
C PRO A 18 -8.21 10.57 -7.32
N ASP A 19 -8.60 9.96 -6.20
CA ASP A 19 -9.47 10.61 -5.22
C ASP A 19 -8.78 11.89 -4.68
N GLY A 20 -9.45 13.04 -4.77
CA GLY A 20 -9.05 14.24 -4.04
C GLY A 20 -7.97 15.12 -4.67
N TYR A 21 -7.99 15.33 -6.00
CA TYR A 21 -7.15 16.31 -6.73
C TYR A 21 -7.10 17.75 -6.16
N GLN A 22 -7.88 18.08 -5.12
CA GLN A 22 -7.99 19.44 -4.60
C GLN A 22 -6.81 19.92 -3.72
N TYR A 23 -5.88 19.06 -3.26
CA TYR A 23 -4.93 19.50 -2.22
C TYR A 23 -3.45 19.11 -2.39
N TYR A 24 -3.06 18.38 -3.43
CA TYR A 24 -1.70 17.81 -3.49
C TYR A 24 -0.76 18.39 -4.55
N TRP A 25 -1.19 19.40 -5.30
CA TRP A 25 -0.37 20.01 -6.35
C TRP A 25 -0.36 21.53 -6.20
N HIS A 26 0.53 22.06 -5.36
CA HIS A 26 1.09 23.39 -5.59
C HIS A 26 2.37 23.21 -6.41
N ASP A 27 2.22 23.13 -7.72
CA ASP A 27 3.34 23.39 -8.64
C ASP A 27 3.24 24.88 -9.02
N VAL A 28 4.24 25.68 -8.64
CA VAL A 28 4.22 27.15 -8.78
C VAL A 28 4.61 27.59 -10.20
N SER A 29 4.41 26.72 -11.20
CA SER A 29 4.60 27.07 -12.59
C SER A 29 3.70 26.24 -13.49
N ALA A 30 2.77 26.94 -14.15
CA ALA A 30 1.78 26.48 -15.13
C ALA A 30 0.46 25.94 -14.56
N ASP A 31 -0.48 26.87 -14.37
CA ASP A 31 -1.91 26.60 -14.27
C ASP A 31 -2.37 25.82 -15.50
N THR A 32 -2.61 24.52 -15.33
CA THR A 32 -3.57 23.80 -16.17
C THR A 32 -4.57 23.15 -15.24
N GLU A 33 -5.68 23.85 -14.97
CA GLU A 33 -6.81 23.32 -14.23
C GLU A 33 -7.46 22.16 -15.00
N LEU A 34 -6.99 20.93 -14.76
CA LEU A 34 -7.62 19.72 -15.28
C LEU A 34 -8.74 19.30 -14.33
N TYR A 35 -9.96 19.77 -14.63
CA TYR A 35 -11.17 19.38 -13.90
C TYR A 35 -11.50 17.90 -14.11
N SER A 36 -11.33 17.07 -13.07
CA SER A 36 -11.88 15.71 -13.02
C SER A 36 -13.41 15.78 -12.89
N LYS A 37 -14.15 15.65 -14.00
CA LYS A 37 -15.61 15.47 -13.96
C LYS A 37 -15.94 14.07 -13.43
N ARG A 38 -16.30 13.97 -12.15
CA ARG A 38 -16.81 12.72 -11.57
C ARG A 38 -18.18 12.42 -12.16
N VAL A 39 -18.28 11.39 -13.00
CA VAL A 39 -19.56 10.77 -13.34
C VAL A 39 -19.73 9.58 -12.41
N SER A 40 -20.75 9.64 -11.54
CA SER A 40 -21.19 8.50 -10.73
C SER A 40 -21.38 7.28 -11.65
N GLY A 41 -20.47 6.29 -11.54
CA GLY A 41 -20.45 5.10 -12.41
C GLY A 41 -19.11 4.79 -13.07
N SER A 42 -18.07 5.63 -12.93
CA SER A 42 -16.72 5.28 -13.40
C SER A 42 -16.19 4.05 -12.65
N GLY A 43 -15.67 3.07 -13.38
CA GLY A 43 -15.15 1.85 -12.76
C GLY A 43 -13.98 2.15 -11.81
N SER A 44 -13.78 1.27 -10.84
CA SER A 44 -12.57 1.28 -10.00
C SER A 44 -11.89 -0.08 -9.99
N VAL A 45 -10.60 -0.06 -9.66
CA VAL A 45 -9.76 -1.21 -9.41
C VAL A 45 -9.27 -1.11 -7.96
N MET A 46 -9.54 -2.15 -7.17
CA MET A 46 -9.03 -2.26 -5.81
C MET A 46 -7.81 -3.17 -5.84
N VAL A 47 -6.76 -2.79 -5.13
CA VAL A 47 -5.48 -3.52 -5.13
C VAL A 47 -4.97 -3.70 -3.71
N TRP A 48 -4.19 -4.76 -3.51
CA TRP A 48 -3.41 -4.99 -2.30
C TRP A 48 -1.93 -5.14 -2.65
N ALA A 49 -1.04 -4.61 -1.81
CA ALA A 49 0.37 -4.92 -1.91
C ALA A 49 1.07 -4.85 -0.56
N GLY A 50 2.27 -5.43 -0.51
CA GLY A 50 3.20 -5.30 0.60
C GLY A 50 4.54 -4.69 0.17
N MET A 51 5.21 -4.02 1.10
CA MET A 51 6.57 -3.50 0.93
C MET A 51 7.44 -3.72 2.18
N SER A 52 8.75 -3.79 1.97
CA SER A 52 9.76 -3.80 3.04
C SER A 52 10.99 -3.00 2.61
N ALA A 53 11.99 -2.92 3.49
CA ALA A 53 13.26 -2.28 3.14
C ALA A 53 14.04 -3.04 2.03
N HIS A 54 13.64 -4.27 1.73
CA HIS A 54 14.34 -5.20 0.85
C HIS A 54 13.58 -5.51 -0.44
N GLY A 55 12.32 -5.10 -0.55
CA GLY A 55 11.51 -5.45 -1.70
C GLY A 55 10.09 -4.97 -1.58
N LYS A 56 9.29 -5.40 -2.55
CA LYS A 56 7.85 -5.29 -2.54
C LYS A 56 7.25 -6.56 -3.14
N THR A 57 6.03 -6.90 -2.73
CA THR A 57 5.27 -8.01 -3.31
C THR A 57 4.94 -7.70 -4.78
N GLU A 58 4.46 -8.69 -5.52
CA GLU A 58 3.60 -8.37 -6.66
C GLU A 58 2.32 -7.67 -6.18
N ILE A 59 1.68 -6.90 -7.06
CA ILE A 59 0.45 -6.18 -6.72
C ILE A 59 -0.75 -7.06 -7.03
N ALA A 60 -1.57 -7.34 -6.01
CA ALA A 60 -2.78 -8.13 -6.14
C ALA A 60 -3.92 -7.26 -6.64
N ILE A 61 -4.64 -7.72 -7.66
CA ILE A 61 -5.89 -7.09 -8.09
C ILE A 61 -7.03 -7.78 -7.36
N LEU A 62 -7.81 -7.00 -6.61
CA LEU A 62 -8.90 -7.49 -5.79
C LEU A 62 -10.22 -7.26 -6.50
N ASP A 63 -10.81 -8.33 -7.01
CA ASP A 63 -12.09 -8.32 -7.69
C ASP A 63 -13.23 -8.69 -6.72
N GLY A 64 -14.35 -7.97 -6.82
CA GLY A 64 -15.53 -8.22 -6.00
C GLY A 64 -15.39 -7.84 -4.52
N ARG A 65 -16.38 -8.26 -3.73
CA ARG A 65 -16.41 -8.02 -2.29
C ARG A 65 -15.34 -8.88 -1.61
N GLN A 66 -14.51 -8.25 -0.79
CA GLN A 66 -13.51 -8.95 0.00
C GLN A 66 -14.11 -9.46 1.31
N ASP A 67 -13.77 -10.69 1.66
CA ASP A 67 -13.97 -11.29 2.96
C ASP A 67 -12.64 -11.88 3.49
N SER A 68 -12.70 -12.51 4.65
CA SER A 68 -11.51 -13.11 5.28
C SER A 68 -10.90 -14.25 4.47
N VAL A 69 -11.66 -14.97 3.64
CA VAL A 69 -11.17 -16.07 2.81
C VAL A 69 -10.46 -15.52 1.57
N CYS A 70 -11.05 -14.52 0.90
CA CYS A 70 -10.38 -13.80 -0.19
C CYS A 70 -9.06 -13.17 0.28
N TYR A 71 -9.06 -12.63 1.51
CA TYR A 71 -7.87 -12.03 2.08
C TYR A 71 -6.76 -13.07 2.35
N THR A 72 -7.07 -14.22 2.95
CA THR A 72 -6.04 -15.27 3.16
C THR A 72 -5.48 -15.79 1.85
N HIS A 73 -6.31 -15.90 0.80
CA HIS A 73 -5.82 -16.24 -0.54
C HIS A 73 -4.87 -15.16 -1.09
N THR A 74 -5.11 -13.89 -0.80
CA THR A 74 -4.18 -12.81 -1.13
C THR A 74 -2.85 -12.97 -0.37
N LEU A 75 -2.90 -13.31 0.92
CA LEU A 75 -1.69 -13.58 1.69
C LEU A 75 -0.90 -14.77 1.13
N ASP A 76 -1.56 -15.86 0.77
CA ASP A 76 -0.91 -17.06 0.25
C ASP A 76 -0.22 -16.82 -1.10
N ASN A 77 -0.87 -16.09 -2.01
CA ASN A 77 -0.33 -15.89 -3.36
C ASN A 77 0.70 -14.75 -3.45
N TYR A 78 0.62 -13.74 -2.58
CA TYR A 78 1.43 -12.53 -2.72
C TYR A 78 2.36 -12.28 -1.53
N LEU A 79 1.91 -12.54 -0.30
CA LEU A 79 2.73 -12.35 0.89
C LEU A 79 3.69 -13.53 1.12
N ALA A 80 3.21 -14.78 1.02
CA ALA A 80 4.02 -15.95 1.30
C ALA A 80 5.26 -16.06 0.39
N PRO A 81 5.16 -15.92 -0.95
CA PRO A 81 6.34 -15.95 -1.82
C PRO A 81 7.31 -14.81 -1.53
N PHE A 82 6.78 -13.64 -1.17
CA PHE A 82 7.63 -12.52 -0.79
C PHE A 82 8.40 -12.78 0.51
N ILE A 83 7.78 -13.47 1.48
CA ILE A 83 8.43 -13.89 2.72
C ILE A 83 9.54 -14.90 2.46
N GLU A 84 9.32 -15.88 1.60
CA GLU A 84 10.37 -16.83 1.23
C GLU A 84 11.53 -16.10 0.54
N ASN A 85 11.25 -15.18 -0.39
CA ASN A 85 12.29 -14.34 -0.98
C ASN A 85 13.08 -13.52 0.07
N LEU A 86 12.42 -13.00 1.11
CA LEU A 86 13.09 -12.29 2.19
C LEU A 86 13.99 -13.21 3.03
N ARG A 87 13.57 -14.47 3.25
CA ARG A 87 14.35 -15.47 3.99
C ARG A 87 15.58 -15.90 3.20
N GLU A 88 15.40 -16.22 1.93
CA GLU A 88 16.43 -16.75 1.04
C GLU A 88 17.44 -15.68 0.61
N ASN A 89 16.96 -14.55 0.07
CA ASN A 89 17.82 -13.57 -0.62
C ASN A 89 18.27 -12.41 0.28
N HIS A 90 17.67 -12.27 1.47
CA HIS A 90 17.97 -11.16 2.39
C HIS A 90 18.24 -11.60 3.83
N SER A 91 18.28 -12.91 4.10
CA SER A 91 18.54 -13.50 5.41
C SER A 91 17.58 -13.01 6.52
N ILE A 92 16.35 -12.62 6.17
CA ILE A 92 15.33 -12.16 7.10
C ILE A 92 14.52 -13.37 7.61
N GLN A 93 15.08 -14.08 8.59
CA GLN A 93 14.50 -15.35 9.07
C GLN A 93 13.14 -15.23 9.77
N LYS A 94 12.92 -14.12 10.48
CA LYS A 94 11.63 -13.84 11.15
C LYS A 94 11.12 -12.47 10.74
N PRO A 95 10.45 -12.35 9.58
CA PRO A 95 9.81 -11.10 9.20
C PRO A 95 8.64 -10.81 10.16
N ILE A 96 8.27 -9.54 10.24
CA ILE A 96 7.13 -9.07 11.02
C ILE A 96 6.14 -8.47 10.03
N PHE A 97 4.89 -8.92 10.07
CA PHE A 97 3.85 -8.47 9.16
C PHE A 97 2.99 -7.39 9.80
N GLN A 98 2.87 -6.25 9.13
CA GLN A 98 1.95 -5.18 9.48
C GLN A 98 0.76 -5.21 8.52
N GLN A 99 -0.42 -5.19 9.11
CA GLN A 99 -1.73 -4.96 8.49
C GLN A 99 -2.52 -4.04 9.42
N ASP A 100 -3.54 -3.36 8.90
CA ASP A 100 -4.44 -2.56 9.72
C ASP A 100 -5.38 -3.44 10.59
N ASN A 101 -6.32 -2.79 11.28
CA ASN A 101 -7.29 -3.46 12.15
C ASN A 101 -8.69 -3.56 11.51
N ALA A 102 -8.79 -3.62 10.17
CA ALA A 102 -10.05 -3.88 9.50
C ALA A 102 -10.68 -5.19 9.98
N SER A 103 -12.01 -5.27 9.97
CA SER A 103 -12.74 -6.42 10.52
C SER A 103 -12.35 -7.75 9.87
N ILE A 104 -12.08 -7.74 8.56
CA ILE A 104 -11.63 -8.93 7.83
C ILE A 104 -10.24 -9.38 8.30
N HIS A 105 -9.32 -8.43 8.54
CA HIS A 105 -7.95 -8.64 9.00
C HIS A 105 -7.89 -9.13 10.45
N GLU A 106 -8.83 -8.66 11.27
CA GLU A 106 -8.94 -9.00 12.70
C GLU A 106 -9.83 -10.22 12.98
N SER A 107 -10.40 -10.82 11.94
CA SER A 107 -11.21 -12.03 12.05
C SER A 107 -10.42 -13.19 12.68
N ARG A 108 -11.11 -14.09 13.39
CA ARG A 108 -10.50 -15.30 13.96
C ARG A 108 -9.82 -16.14 12.87
N PHE A 109 -10.45 -16.22 11.70
CA PHE A 109 -9.95 -16.99 10.56
C PHE A 109 -8.62 -16.43 10.04
N THR A 110 -8.56 -15.13 9.74
CA THR A 110 -7.34 -14.49 9.24
C THR A 110 -6.20 -14.53 10.26
N LYS A 111 -6.49 -14.33 11.55
CA LYS A 111 -5.48 -14.44 12.61
C LYS A 111 -4.86 -15.83 12.70
N ALA A 112 -5.71 -16.86 12.69
CA ALA A 112 -5.25 -18.26 12.71
C ALA A 112 -4.42 -18.60 11.45
N HIS A 113 -4.79 -18.05 10.29
CA HIS A 113 -4.04 -18.22 9.05
C HIS A 113 -2.64 -17.61 9.12
N ILE A 114 -2.52 -16.36 9.57
CA ILE A 114 -1.23 -15.68 9.75
C ILE A 114 -0.33 -16.41 10.76
N GLU A 115 -0.93 -16.96 11.83
CA GLU A 115 -0.23 -17.79 12.80
C GLU A 115 0.29 -19.09 12.17
N ALA A 116 -0.52 -19.75 11.34
CA ALA A 116 -0.13 -20.96 10.61
C ALA A 116 1.01 -20.71 9.59
N MET A 117 1.07 -19.51 8.99
CA MET A 117 2.20 -19.09 8.16
C MET A 117 3.50 -18.88 8.96
N GLY A 118 3.44 -18.89 10.30
CA GLY A 118 4.60 -18.72 11.18
C GLY A 118 5.11 -17.27 11.22
N ILE A 119 4.25 -16.29 10.94
CA ILE A 119 4.63 -14.88 10.84
C ILE A 119 4.15 -14.12 12.07
N ARG A 120 5.01 -13.26 12.61
CA ARG A 120 4.62 -12.39 13.72
C ARG A 120 3.87 -11.18 13.19
N LYS A 121 2.65 -10.94 13.69
CA LYS A 121 1.94 -9.67 13.47
C LYS A 121 2.57 -8.53 14.27
N LEU A 122 2.74 -7.36 13.65
CA LEU A 122 3.11 -6.12 14.33
C LEU A 122 1.92 -5.58 15.12
N LYS A 123 2.15 -5.17 16.38
CA LYS A 123 1.14 -4.39 17.12
C LYS A 123 1.01 -3.02 16.47
N TRP A 124 -0.14 -2.73 15.89
CA TRP A 124 -0.40 -1.49 15.16
C TRP A 124 -1.55 -0.69 15.79
N PRO A 125 -1.36 0.61 16.08
CA PRO A 125 -2.43 1.44 16.61
C PRO A 125 -3.55 1.63 15.57
N ALA A 126 -4.80 1.69 16.03
CA ALA A 126 -5.92 1.97 15.17
C ALA A 126 -5.81 3.38 14.56
N ARG A 127 -6.33 3.57 13.34
CA ARG A 127 -6.42 4.87 12.66
C ARG A 127 -5.09 5.63 12.56
N SER A 128 -4.01 4.92 12.26
CA SER A 128 -2.67 5.52 12.09
C SER A 128 -2.13 5.31 10.67
N PRO A 129 -2.82 5.82 9.62
CA PRO A 129 -2.32 5.71 8.25
C PRO A 129 -0.98 6.44 8.08
N ASP A 130 -0.76 7.54 8.80
CA ASP A 130 0.47 8.34 8.72
C ASP A 130 1.74 7.56 9.13
N LEU A 131 1.55 6.49 9.90
CA LEU A 131 2.65 5.60 10.30
C LEU A 131 2.99 4.56 9.24
N ASN A 132 2.10 4.27 8.28
CA ASN A 132 2.28 3.21 7.31
C ASN A 132 3.04 3.74 6.06
N PRO A 133 4.31 3.36 5.83
CA PRO A 133 5.08 3.89 4.70
C PRO A 133 4.51 3.55 3.33
N ILE A 134 3.67 2.51 3.25
CA ILE A 134 3.03 2.13 1.99
C ILE A 134 2.07 3.24 1.48
N GLU A 135 1.58 4.12 2.35
CA GLU A 135 0.79 5.29 1.95
C GLU A 135 1.59 6.25 1.06
N ASN A 136 2.88 6.45 1.36
CA ASN A 136 3.76 7.24 0.48
C ASN A 136 4.02 6.51 -0.85
N VAL A 137 4.02 5.18 -0.83
CA VAL A 137 4.13 4.37 -2.05
C VAL A 137 2.86 4.50 -2.89
N TRP A 138 1.67 4.52 -2.27
CA TRP A 138 0.41 4.81 -2.94
C TRP A 138 0.37 6.19 -3.58
N GLY A 139 0.92 7.21 -2.91
CA GLY A 139 1.08 8.55 -3.51
C GLY A 139 1.94 8.52 -4.78
N GLN A 140 3.12 7.90 -4.72
CA GLN A 140 4.01 7.77 -5.87
C GLN A 140 3.37 6.94 -7.00
N LEU A 141 2.70 5.85 -6.63
CA LEU A 141 2.03 4.96 -7.59
C LEU A 141 0.90 5.70 -8.31
N ALA A 142 0.05 6.43 -7.57
CA ALA A 142 -1.01 7.24 -8.15
C ALA A 142 -0.46 8.31 -9.10
N TRP A 143 0.60 9.02 -8.71
CA TRP A 143 1.26 9.97 -9.61
C TRP A 143 1.71 9.33 -10.92
N SER A 144 2.34 8.15 -10.85
CA SER A 144 2.81 7.42 -12.03
C SER A 144 1.67 6.88 -12.90
N VAL A 145 0.55 6.44 -12.28
CA VAL A 145 -0.62 5.93 -12.99
C VAL A 145 -1.34 7.05 -13.76
N TYR A 146 -1.51 8.21 -13.14
CA TYR A 146 -2.30 9.33 -13.66
C TYR A 146 -1.45 10.49 -14.20
N GLN A 147 -0.17 10.23 -14.49
CA GLN A 147 0.77 11.23 -14.97
C GLN A 147 0.20 12.00 -16.17
N GLY A 148 0.31 13.33 -16.15
CA GLY A 148 -0.23 14.20 -17.21
C GLY A 148 -1.75 14.26 -17.26
N GLY A 149 -2.45 13.95 -16.16
CA GLY A 149 -3.91 13.96 -16.11
C GLY A 149 -4.57 12.80 -16.86
N ARG A 150 -3.83 11.71 -17.07
CA ARG A 150 -4.30 10.54 -17.79
C ARG A 150 -5.54 9.94 -17.14
N GLN A 151 -6.54 9.60 -17.95
CA GLN A 151 -7.73 8.83 -17.57
C GLN A 151 -7.74 7.50 -18.34
N PHE A 152 -8.62 6.59 -17.93
CA PHE A 152 -8.73 5.26 -18.52
C PHE A 152 -10.17 4.95 -18.90
N ASP A 153 -10.37 4.39 -20.09
CA ASP A 153 -11.69 4.00 -20.59
C ASP A 153 -12.11 2.63 -20.03
N THR A 154 -11.13 1.75 -19.77
CA THR A 154 -11.40 0.40 -19.28
C THR A 154 -10.64 0.05 -18.00
N LYS A 155 -11.23 -0.86 -17.20
CA LYS A 155 -10.53 -1.45 -16.05
C LYS A 155 -9.29 -2.24 -16.46
N ALA A 156 -9.27 -2.83 -17.65
CA ALA A 156 -8.13 -3.60 -18.14
C ALA A 156 -6.90 -2.71 -18.35
N GLU A 157 -7.08 -1.55 -18.97
CA GLU A 157 -6.00 -0.57 -19.17
C GLU A 157 -5.50 -0.01 -17.84
N LEU A 158 -6.42 0.31 -16.93
CA LEU A 158 -6.06 0.78 -15.59
C LEU A 158 -5.26 -0.29 -14.83
N LYS A 159 -5.72 -1.56 -14.82
CA LYS A 159 -4.99 -2.70 -14.21
C LYS A 159 -3.58 -2.81 -14.80
N ALA A 160 -3.44 -2.77 -16.12
CA ALA A 160 -2.15 -2.86 -16.80
C ALA A 160 -1.21 -1.69 -16.43
N GLN A 161 -1.74 -0.46 -16.36
CA GLN A 161 -0.94 0.70 -15.96
C GLN A 161 -0.52 0.63 -14.49
N ILE A 162 -1.40 0.20 -13.58
CA ILE A 162 -1.08 0.00 -12.16
C ILE A 162 0.07 -1.01 -12.02
N ILE A 163 -0.03 -2.16 -12.68
CA ILE A 163 1.01 -3.21 -12.63
C ILE A 163 2.34 -2.67 -13.17
N ARG A 164 2.32 -1.95 -14.30
CA ARG A 164 3.52 -1.34 -14.89
C ARG A 164 4.16 -0.32 -13.95
N SER A 165 3.34 0.57 -13.40
CA SER A 165 3.78 1.64 -12.50
C SER A 165 4.34 1.07 -11.20
N TRP A 166 3.69 0.02 -10.66
CA TRP A 166 4.17 -0.71 -9.50
C TRP A 166 5.55 -1.31 -9.75
N LYS A 167 5.74 -2.03 -10.86
CA LYS A 167 7.05 -2.60 -11.24
C LYS A 167 8.16 -1.52 -11.28
N GLY A 168 7.83 -0.31 -11.72
CA GLY A 168 8.75 0.83 -11.80
C GLY A 168 9.20 1.45 -10.47
N ILE A 169 8.55 1.12 -9.34
CA ILE A 169 8.93 1.68 -8.03
C ILE A 169 10.31 1.14 -7.62
N LYS A 170 11.25 2.06 -7.42
CA LYS A 170 12.66 1.77 -7.13
C LYS A 170 12.84 1.18 -5.73
N GLN A 171 13.70 0.18 -5.62
CA GLN A 171 14.06 -0.42 -4.32
C GLN A 171 14.67 0.58 -3.34
N SER A 172 15.46 1.55 -3.85
CA SER A 172 16.05 2.59 -3.01
C SER A 172 14.99 3.42 -2.30
N TYR A 173 13.92 3.81 -3.01
CA TYR A 173 12.81 4.57 -2.45
C TYR A 173 12.10 3.82 -1.32
N LEU A 174 11.80 2.53 -1.51
CA LEU A 174 11.20 1.69 -0.47
C LEU A 174 12.08 1.60 0.78
N ARG A 175 13.38 1.39 0.58
CA ARG A 175 14.35 1.31 1.67
C ARG A 175 14.43 2.63 2.44
N ASP A 176 14.46 3.75 1.74
CA ASP A 176 14.57 5.08 2.35
C ASP A 176 13.30 5.40 3.17
N LEU A 177 12.11 5.07 2.66
CA LEU A 177 10.85 5.13 3.41
C LEU A 177 10.88 4.28 4.69
N VAL A 178 11.35 3.04 4.63
CA VAL A 178 11.45 2.21 5.86
C VAL A 178 12.47 2.77 6.84
N ASN A 179 13.53 3.42 6.36
CA ASN A 179 14.53 4.05 7.23
C ASN A 179 13.98 5.30 7.96
N THR A 180 12.88 5.93 7.51
CA THR A 180 12.25 7.05 8.24
C THR A 180 11.42 6.59 9.44
N MET A 181 11.09 5.30 9.54
CA MET A 181 10.19 4.78 10.58
C MET A 181 10.58 5.14 12.02
N PRO A 182 11.87 5.05 12.45
CA PRO A 182 12.25 5.52 13.79
C PRO A 182 11.84 6.98 14.05
N THR A 183 12.05 7.86 13.07
CA THR A 183 11.69 9.28 13.17
C THR A 183 10.19 9.48 13.21
N ARG A 184 9.42 8.79 12.35
CA ARG A 184 7.94 8.83 12.35
C ARG A 184 7.37 8.40 13.70
N MET A 185 7.89 7.32 14.27
CA MET A 185 7.47 6.84 15.58
C MET A 185 7.79 7.85 16.69
N ALA A 186 8.97 8.47 16.67
CA ALA A 186 9.33 9.50 17.64
C ALA A 186 8.38 10.71 17.55
N GLN A 187 8.04 11.15 16.34
CA GLN A 187 7.10 12.26 16.14
C GLN A 187 5.69 11.94 16.65
N VAL A 188 5.18 10.73 16.43
CA VAL A 188 3.87 10.32 16.98
C VAL A 188 3.88 10.32 18.50
N VAL A 189 4.97 9.86 19.13
CA VAL A 189 5.12 9.91 20.60
C VAL A 189 5.15 11.36 21.09
N LEU A 190 5.94 12.23 20.44
CA LEU A 190 6.01 13.66 20.79
C LEU A 190 4.68 14.39 20.62
N LYS A 191 3.86 13.98 19.64
CA LYS A 191 2.52 14.53 19.41
C LYS A 191 1.42 13.82 20.20
N ASN A 192 1.76 12.98 21.20
CA ASN A 192 0.79 12.21 22.01
C ASN A 192 -0.23 11.41 21.18
N GLY A 193 0.21 10.81 20.07
CA GLY A 193 -0.67 10.08 19.15
C GLY A 193 -1.32 10.94 18.05
N GLY A 194 -0.98 12.23 17.97
CA GLY A 194 -1.44 13.12 16.90
C GLY A 194 -0.80 12.84 15.53
N PRO A 195 -1.39 13.38 14.44
CA PRO A 195 -0.93 13.15 13.07
C PRO A 195 0.46 13.74 12.80
N ILE A 196 1.22 13.09 11.92
CA ILE A 196 2.55 13.53 11.48
C ILE A 196 2.49 13.95 10.01
N ASP A 197 3.28 14.95 9.64
CA ASP A 197 3.36 15.40 8.24
C ASP A 197 4.05 14.31 7.40
N LYS A 198 3.47 14.01 6.22
CA LYS A 198 3.78 12.82 5.41
C LYS A 198 5.04 12.93 4.55
#